data_AF-A0A7S1DAS2-F1
#
_entry.id   AF-A0A7S1DAS2-F1
#
_cell.length_a   1.000
_cell.length_b   1.000
_cell.length_c   1.000
_cell.angle_alpha   90.00
_cell.angle_beta   90.00
_cell.angle_gamma   90.00
#
_symmetry.space_group_name_H-M   'P 1'
#
loop_
_entity.id
_entity.type
_entity.pdbx_description
1 polymer ?
#
loop_
_entity_poly.entity_id
_entity_poly.type
_entity_poly.pdbx_seq_one_letter_code
_entity_poly.pdbx_strand_id
1 'polypeptide(L)'
;AGLGLGNIALYAGLYTYLKPRSEINTWVGAVVGAIPPMMGWSAATGGTILDVEALLLGGTLYLWQMPHFFALSYMHRMDYARGGFQMVPVTEMNSVHNRDETVGVETGSGTGNYDRTAQLIVRYTWYLSTIPVLSTLTNVTSTMFCLEGFVLNGYALYVAHQFHKERTNAKARQVFLTSLWYLPSFLMLFLLHSKTWDQKNNEDNMLRETITKYLQSIREQGRQLCLHETAIVHQQQQQSGSGGGGEKVPGSSASSSSACPVTIANQQTNQVAEKTLKAAAAAAATTASTPATR
;
A
#
# COMPACT_ATOMS: atom_id res chain seq x y z
N ALA A 1 17.14 -5.20 11.18
CA ALA A 1 17.56 -5.34 12.59
C ALA A 1 17.88 -3.99 13.25
N GLY A 2 18.83 -3.18 12.74
CA GLY A 2 19.24 -1.91 13.35
C GLY A 2 18.12 -0.88 13.55
N LEU A 3 17.23 -0.71 12.56
CA LEU A 3 16.09 0.22 12.65
C LEU A 3 15.06 -0.18 13.72
N GLY A 4 14.80 -1.48 13.90
CA GLY A 4 13.87 -1.97 14.92
C GLY A 4 14.39 -1.72 16.33
N LEU A 5 15.66 -2.05 16.59
CA LEU A 5 16.33 -1.74 17.86
C LEU A 5 16.43 -0.24 18.11
N GLY A 6 16.74 0.55 17.07
CA GLY A 6 16.75 2.01 17.13
C GLY A 6 15.38 2.59 17.48
N ASN A 7 14.29 2.05 16.89
CA ASN A 7 12.94 2.51 17.20
C ASN A 7 12.51 2.16 18.63
N ILE A 8 12.89 0.98 19.12
CA ILE A 8 12.68 0.58 20.53
C ILE A 8 13.43 1.52 21.47
N ALA A 9 14.71 1.82 21.18
CA ALA A 9 15.50 2.74 22.00
C ALA A 9 14.94 4.18 21.96
N LEU A 10 14.51 4.65 20.78
CA LEU A 10 13.88 5.95 20.58
C LEU A 10 12.57 6.05 21.37
N TYR A 11 11.75 5.00 21.34
CA TYR A 11 10.46 4.96 22.05
C TYR A 11 10.63 4.80 23.57
N ALA A 12 11.31 3.75 24.00
CA ALA A 12 11.45 3.41 25.42
C ALA A 12 12.34 4.40 26.16
N GLY A 13 13.41 4.90 25.53
CA GLY A 13 14.32 5.87 26.13
C GLY A 13 13.87 7.31 25.93
N LEU A 14 13.99 7.82 24.69
CA LEU A 14 13.83 9.25 24.42
C LEU A 14 12.38 9.70 24.59
N TYR A 15 11.41 9.06 23.92
CA TYR A 15 10.00 9.46 23.98
C TYR A 15 9.42 9.37 25.40
N THR A 16 9.66 8.26 26.11
CA THR A 16 9.18 8.08 27.50
C THR A 16 9.73 9.15 28.45
N TYR A 17 11.02 9.49 28.32
CA TYR A 17 11.65 10.54 29.13
C TYR A 17 11.14 11.95 28.79
N LEU A 18 10.83 12.20 27.51
CA LEU A 18 10.34 13.50 27.04
C LEU A 18 8.87 13.76 27.38
N LYS A 19 8.05 12.70 27.49
CA LYS A 19 6.59 12.80 27.71
C LYS A 19 6.18 13.73 28.87
N PRO A 20 6.83 13.72 30.06
CA PRO A 20 6.51 14.65 31.14
C PRO A 20 7.28 15.98 31.08
N ARG A 21 8.29 16.14 30.20
CA ARG A 21 9.22 17.29 30.23
C ARG A 21 9.05 18.29 29.10
N SER A 22 8.52 17.89 27.94
CA SER A 22 8.47 18.77 26.79
C SER A 22 7.29 18.49 25.88
N GLU A 23 6.76 19.55 25.26
CA GLU A 23 5.82 19.50 24.16
C GLU A 23 6.35 18.64 22.99
N ILE A 24 7.68 18.59 22.83
CA ILE A 24 8.39 17.86 21.75
C ILE A 24 8.07 16.36 21.73
N ASN A 25 7.52 15.82 22.83
CA ASN A 25 7.08 14.43 22.92
C ASN A 25 6.21 14.01 21.71
N THR A 26 5.31 14.88 21.25
CA THR A 26 4.32 14.50 20.23
C THR A 26 4.99 14.33 18.87
N TRP A 27 5.98 15.17 18.57
CA TRP A 27 6.78 15.08 17.35
C TRP A 27 7.70 13.86 17.33
N VAL A 28 8.36 13.57 18.46
CA VAL A 28 9.24 12.39 18.56
C VAL A 28 8.41 11.11 18.51
N GLY A 29 7.29 11.06 19.21
CA GLY A 29 6.34 9.93 19.15
C GLY A 29 5.84 9.71 17.72
N ALA A 30 5.65 10.78 16.96
CA ALA A 30 5.23 10.64 15.57
C ALA A 30 6.30 10.07 14.64
N VAL A 31 7.56 10.41 14.85
CA VAL A 31 8.67 9.76 14.13
C VAL A 31 8.68 8.26 14.43
N VAL A 32 8.53 7.87 15.69
CA VAL A 32 8.41 6.46 16.10
C VAL A 32 7.25 5.77 15.39
N GLY A 33 6.10 6.44 15.26
CA GLY A 33 4.91 5.91 14.58
C GLY A 33 5.04 5.79 13.06
N ALA A 34 5.90 6.60 12.44
CA ALA A 34 6.13 6.60 10.99
C ALA A 34 7.09 5.49 10.53
N ILE A 35 7.96 5.01 11.42
CA ILE A 35 8.97 3.99 11.11
C ILE A 35 8.37 2.59 10.80
N PRO A 36 7.41 2.04 11.58
CA PRO A 36 6.88 0.70 11.32
C PRO A 36 6.26 0.52 9.91
N PRO A 37 5.46 1.47 9.37
CA PRO A 37 5.00 1.41 7.99
C PRO A 37 6.13 1.36 6.97
N MET A 38 7.18 2.17 7.15
CA MET A 38 8.36 2.16 6.28
C MET A 38 9.09 0.83 6.34
N MET A 39 9.24 0.26 7.54
CA MET A 39 9.81 -1.08 7.72
C MET A 39 8.96 -2.16 7.05
N GLY A 40 7.63 -2.05 7.14
CA GLY A 40 6.69 -2.96 6.48
C GLY A 40 6.86 -2.94 4.95
N TRP A 41 6.99 -1.75 4.35
CA TRP A 41 7.26 -1.61 2.93
C TRP A 41 8.59 -2.25 2.53
N SER A 42 9.69 -1.92 3.21
CA SER A 42 11.01 -2.50 2.92
C SER A 42 11.01 -4.02 3.09
N ALA A 43 10.27 -4.55 4.06
CA ALA A 43 10.14 -6.00 4.25
C ALA A 43 9.33 -6.69 3.13
N ALA A 44 8.28 -6.06 2.63
CA ALA A 44 7.40 -6.64 1.61
C ALA A 44 8.01 -6.57 0.19
N THR A 45 8.65 -5.45 -0.14
CA THR A 45 9.17 -5.19 -1.51
C THR A 45 10.64 -5.58 -1.64
N GLY A 46 11.35 -5.82 -0.52
CA GLY A 46 12.81 -5.98 -0.52
C GLY A 46 13.57 -4.69 -0.83
N GLY A 47 12.85 -3.56 -0.89
CA GLY A 47 13.37 -2.22 -1.18
C GLY A 47 14.01 -1.53 0.03
N THR A 48 14.53 -0.32 -0.19
CA THR A 48 15.18 0.47 0.85
C THR A 48 14.17 1.38 1.55
N ILE A 49 14.41 1.76 2.81
CA ILE A 49 13.55 2.72 3.53
C ILE A 49 13.51 4.12 2.91
N LEU A 50 14.45 4.41 2.01
CA LEU A 50 14.55 5.67 1.28
C LEU A 50 13.76 5.64 -0.03
N ASP A 51 13.13 4.51 -0.36
CA ASP A 51 12.25 4.42 -1.51
C ASP A 51 11.08 5.39 -1.33
N VAL A 52 10.66 5.98 -2.44
CA VAL A 52 9.69 7.08 -2.42
C VAL A 52 8.36 6.63 -1.83
N GLU A 53 7.94 5.40 -2.11
CA GLU A 53 6.73 4.78 -1.58
C GLU A 53 6.79 4.59 -0.06
N ALA A 54 7.95 4.15 0.46
CA ALA A 54 8.17 4.01 1.90
C ALA A 54 8.07 5.38 2.58
N LEU A 55 8.74 6.40 2.03
CA LEU A 55 8.74 7.75 2.56
C LEU A 55 7.35 8.40 2.48
N LEU A 56 6.60 8.17 1.40
CA LEU A 56 5.22 8.65 1.28
C LEU A 56 4.31 7.99 2.33
N LEU A 57 4.42 6.68 2.56
CA LEU A 57 3.60 5.96 3.55
C LEU A 57 3.94 6.42 4.98
N GLY A 58 5.23 6.48 5.31
CA GLY A 58 5.72 6.96 6.61
C GLY A 58 5.36 8.43 6.84
N GLY A 59 5.58 9.28 5.84
CA GLY A 59 5.26 10.71 5.87
C GLY A 59 3.75 10.98 6.00
N THR A 60 2.92 10.19 5.32
CA THR A 60 1.45 10.27 5.46
C THR A 60 1.05 10.01 6.91
N LEU A 61 1.54 8.92 7.51
CA LEU A 61 1.21 8.57 8.89
C LEU A 61 1.81 9.55 9.90
N TYR A 62 3.00 10.09 9.63
CA TYR A 62 3.59 11.20 10.38
C TYR A 62 2.69 12.44 10.41
N LEU A 63 2.21 12.87 9.24
CA LEU A 63 1.40 14.08 9.14
C LEU A 63 -0.02 13.87 9.67
N TRP A 64 -0.61 12.70 9.45
CA TRP A 64 -1.96 12.35 9.89
C TRP A 64 -2.10 12.31 11.41
N GLN A 65 -1.11 11.76 12.11
CA GLN A 65 -1.22 11.59 13.56
C GLN A 65 -1.16 12.92 14.33
N MET A 66 -0.61 13.99 13.72
CA MET A 66 -0.53 15.31 14.36
C MET A 66 -1.90 15.91 14.67
N PRO A 67 -2.79 16.17 13.68
CA PRO A 67 -4.12 16.69 13.95
C PRO A 67 -4.94 15.73 14.83
N HIS A 68 -4.73 14.41 14.70
CA HIS A 68 -5.35 13.40 15.56
C HIS A 68 -4.98 13.57 17.04
N PHE A 69 -3.68 13.58 17.36
CA PHE A 69 -3.20 13.69 18.75
C PHE A 69 -3.41 15.08 19.35
N PHE A 70 -3.32 16.14 18.55
CA PHE A 70 -3.64 17.49 19.04
C PHE A 70 -5.13 17.64 19.36
N ALA A 71 -6.03 17.07 18.56
CA ALA A 71 -7.45 17.06 18.88
C ALA A 71 -7.75 16.23 20.16
N LEU A 72 -7.10 15.08 20.33
CA LEU A 72 -7.26 14.24 21.52
C LEU A 72 -6.74 14.93 22.79
N SER A 73 -5.53 15.49 22.73
CA SER A 73 -4.92 16.20 23.86
C SER A 73 -5.68 17.47 24.22
N TYR A 74 -6.34 18.13 23.26
CA TYR A 74 -7.24 19.23 23.52
C TYR A 74 -8.45 18.78 24.37
N MET A 75 -9.13 17.71 23.95
CA MET A 75 -10.31 17.20 24.66
C MET A 75 -10.01 16.76 26.09
N HIS A 76 -8.86 16.10 26.28
CA HIS A 76 -8.44 15.53 27.57
C HIS A 76 -7.38 16.37 28.29
N ARG A 77 -7.24 17.66 27.96
CA ARG A 77 -6.20 18.55 28.51
C ARG A 77 -6.16 18.58 30.04
N MET A 78 -7.33 18.52 30.69
CA MET A 78 -7.42 18.52 32.16
C MET A 78 -6.84 17.23 32.75
N ASP A 79 -7.10 16.09 32.10
CA ASP A 79 -6.58 14.80 32.55
C ASP A 79 -5.06 14.71 32.31
N TYR A 80 -4.57 15.23 31.19
CA TYR A 80 -3.14 15.34 30.91
C TYR A 80 -2.41 16.24 31.92
N ALA A 81 -3.01 17.38 32.29
CA ALA A 81 -2.46 18.27 33.29
C ALA A 81 -2.40 17.61 34.68
N ARG A 82 -3.45 16.88 35.09
CA ARG A 82 -3.45 16.08 36.34
C ARG A 82 -2.39 14.99 36.33
N GLY A 83 -2.14 14.38 35.18
CA GLY A 83 -1.09 13.38 34.99
C GLY A 83 0.33 13.96 34.88
N GLY A 84 0.51 15.28 34.97
CA GLY A 84 1.81 15.94 34.85
C GLY A 84 2.40 15.91 33.43
N PHE A 85 1.59 15.65 32.40
CA PHE A 85 2.06 15.61 31.02
C PHE A 85 2.07 16.99 30.37
N GLN A 86 3.19 17.34 29.74
CA GLN A 86 3.39 18.62 29.07
C GLN A 86 3.02 18.51 27.59
N MET A 87 1.71 18.48 27.31
CA MET A 87 1.17 18.56 25.94
C MET A 87 0.96 20.03 25.55
N VAL A 88 0.97 20.36 24.25
CA VAL A 88 0.78 21.75 23.77
C VAL A 88 -0.43 22.45 24.41
N PRO A 89 -1.64 21.83 24.48
CA PRO A 89 -2.80 22.49 25.12
C PRO A 89 -2.62 22.70 26.63
N VAL A 90 -1.85 21.84 27.30
CA VAL A 90 -1.56 21.94 28.74
C VAL A 90 -0.55 23.07 29.00
N THR A 91 0.49 23.19 28.17
CA THR A 91 1.44 24.30 28.29
C THR A 91 0.77 25.64 28.02
N GLU A 92 -0.11 25.71 27.01
CA GLU A 92 -0.91 26.92 26.73
C GLU A 92 -1.80 27.28 27.93
N MET A 93 -2.42 26.29 28.58
CA MET A 93 -3.21 26.48 29.79
C MET A 93 -2.36 26.98 30.98
N ASN A 94 -1.22 26.36 31.24
CA ASN A 94 -0.33 26.72 32.35
C ASN A 94 0.33 28.11 32.16
N SER A 95 0.56 28.51 30.91
CA SER A 95 1.11 29.83 30.56
C SER A 95 0.15 30.97 30.88
N VAL A 96 -1.17 30.70 30.87
CA VAL A 96 -2.19 31.68 31.28
C VAL A 96 -2.25 31.77 32.81
N HIS A 97 -2.20 30.65 33.51
CA HIS A 97 -2.27 30.62 34.98
C HIS A 97 -1.12 31.40 35.65
N ASN A 98 0.11 31.29 35.14
CA ASN A 98 1.27 32.04 35.65
C ASN A 98 1.21 33.57 35.41
N ARG A 99 0.31 34.06 34.54
CA ARG A 99 0.11 35.52 34.35
C ARG A 99 -0.91 36.11 35.31
N ASP A 100 -1.78 35.29 35.88
CA ASP A 100 -2.98 35.73 36.62
C ASP A 100 -2.88 35.45 38.13
N GLU A 101 -1.71 35.06 38.63
CA GLU A 101 -1.44 34.86 40.07
C GLU A 101 -1.54 36.18 40.89
N THR A 102 -1.67 37.33 40.24
CA THR A 102 -1.94 38.61 40.91
C THR A 102 -3.42 38.90 41.14
N VAL A 103 -4.36 38.12 40.59
CA VAL A 103 -5.80 38.30 40.84
C VAL A 103 -6.44 36.93 41.06
N GLY A 104 -6.51 36.53 42.33
CA GLY A 104 -7.27 35.35 42.74
C GLY A 104 -8.75 35.52 42.41
N VAL A 105 -9.21 34.88 41.33
CA VAL A 105 -10.64 34.59 41.11
C VAL A 105 -10.78 33.17 40.56
N GLU A 106 -11.38 32.32 41.38
CA GLU A 106 -11.95 31.03 40.98
C GLU A 106 -13.12 31.26 40.04
N THR A 107 -13.00 30.96 38.74
CA THR A 107 -14.18 30.61 37.92
C THR A 107 -13.81 29.80 36.67
N GLY A 108 -13.83 28.47 36.81
CA GLY A 108 -14.72 27.54 36.08
C GLY A 108 -14.87 27.56 34.55
N SER A 109 -14.18 28.41 33.80
CA SER A 109 -14.19 28.39 32.33
C SER A 109 -12.75 28.40 31.84
N GLY A 110 -12.19 27.19 31.68
CA GLY A 110 -10.85 26.95 31.13
C GLY A 110 -10.78 27.32 29.64
N THR A 111 -10.87 28.62 29.36
CA THR A 111 -10.72 29.22 28.04
C THR A 111 -9.33 29.84 27.97
N GLY A 112 -8.30 28.99 28.05
CA GLY A 112 -6.98 29.42 27.60
C GLY A 112 -7.02 29.76 26.12
N ASN A 113 -6.18 30.69 25.66
CA ASN A 113 -6.04 30.94 24.22
C ASN A 113 -5.28 29.77 23.58
N TYR A 114 -6.01 28.77 23.10
CA TYR A 114 -5.47 27.57 22.44
C TYR A 114 -5.09 27.81 20.97
N ASP A 115 -4.50 28.98 20.70
CA ASP A 115 -4.18 29.44 19.34
C ASP A 115 -3.11 28.56 18.70
N ARG A 116 -2.08 28.12 19.44
CA ARG A 116 -1.02 27.27 18.88
C ARG A 116 -1.57 25.89 18.56
N THR A 117 -2.35 25.28 19.45
CA THR A 117 -2.96 23.97 19.19
C THR A 117 -3.82 24.00 17.92
N ALA A 118 -4.70 24.99 17.78
CA ALA A 118 -5.55 25.12 16.61
C ALA A 118 -4.74 25.38 15.33
N GLN A 119 -3.72 26.22 15.39
CA GLN A 119 -2.84 26.48 14.24
C GLN A 119 -2.06 25.24 13.83
N LEU A 120 -1.55 24.44 14.77
CA LEU A 120 -0.83 23.21 14.47
C LEU A 120 -1.74 22.21 13.74
N ILE A 121 -2.97 22.00 14.20
CA ILE A 121 -3.95 21.14 13.53
C ILE A 121 -4.16 21.58 12.08
N VAL A 122 -4.40 22.87 11.84
CA VAL A 122 -4.61 23.40 10.49
C VAL A 122 -3.35 23.26 9.62
N ARG A 123 -2.17 23.61 10.15
CA ARG A 123 -0.89 23.52 9.41
C ARG A 123 -0.57 22.09 9.00
N TYR A 124 -0.70 21.12 9.91
CA TYR A 124 -0.45 19.71 9.57
C TYR A 124 -1.48 19.14 8.61
N THR A 125 -2.74 19.57 8.70
CA THR A 125 -3.77 19.18 7.72
C THR A 125 -3.46 19.75 6.33
N TRP A 126 -2.92 20.97 6.25
CA TRP A 126 -2.41 21.54 5.00
C TRP A 126 -1.23 20.75 4.43
N TYR A 127 -0.27 20.37 5.27
CA TYR A 127 0.83 19.51 4.83
C TYR A 127 0.35 18.14 4.38
N LEU A 128 -0.66 17.56 5.04
CA LEU A 128 -1.26 16.31 4.62
C LEU A 128 -1.94 16.43 3.24
N SER A 129 -2.48 17.61 2.93
CA SER A 129 -3.12 17.92 1.64
C SER A 129 -2.14 17.97 0.47
N THR A 130 -0.83 18.12 0.72
CA THR A 130 0.18 18.09 -0.36
C THR A 130 0.58 16.67 -0.76
N ILE A 131 0.30 15.67 0.08
CA ILE A 131 0.70 14.27 -0.16
C ILE A 131 0.07 13.67 -1.43
N PRO A 132 -1.23 13.81 -1.72
CA PRO A 132 -1.81 13.29 -2.96
C PRO A 132 -1.11 13.85 -4.21
N VAL A 133 -0.82 15.15 -4.20
CA VAL A 133 -0.10 15.82 -5.28
C VAL A 133 1.31 15.26 -5.42
N LEU A 134 2.05 15.16 -4.31
CA LEU A 134 3.41 14.64 -4.30
C LEU A 134 3.45 13.19 -4.81
N SER A 135 2.48 12.36 -4.41
CA SER A 135 2.37 10.97 -4.83
C SER A 135 2.09 10.80 -6.32
N THR A 136 1.30 11.70 -6.92
CA THR A 136 1.08 11.71 -8.37
C THR A 136 2.30 12.23 -9.12
N LEU A 137 3.00 13.24 -8.58
CA LEU A 137 4.21 13.80 -9.19
C LEU A 137 5.36 12.78 -9.22
N THR A 138 5.50 11.96 -8.17
CA THR A 138 6.50 10.89 -8.12
C THR A 138 6.09 9.65 -8.92
N ASN A 139 4.97 9.69 -9.64
CA ASN A 139 4.43 8.59 -10.44
C ASN A 139 4.14 7.29 -9.67
N VAL A 140 3.99 7.35 -8.35
CA VAL A 140 3.61 6.19 -7.53
C VAL A 140 2.12 5.87 -7.68
N THR A 141 1.29 6.92 -7.81
CA THR A 141 -0.17 6.79 -7.93
C THR A 141 -0.74 7.38 -9.21
N SER A 142 -1.96 6.96 -9.56
CA SER A 142 -2.76 7.52 -10.66
C SER A 142 -3.22 8.95 -10.39
N THR A 143 -3.52 9.72 -11.43
CA THR A 143 -4.07 11.09 -11.32
C THR A 143 -5.43 11.13 -10.61
N MET A 144 -6.19 10.03 -10.66
CA MET A 144 -7.46 9.91 -9.92
C MET A 144 -7.26 10.01 -8.41
N PHE A 145 -6.14 9.48 -7.89
CA PHE A 145 -5.81 9.60 -6.46
C PHE A 145 -5.66 11.05 -6.01
N CYS A 146 -5.14 11.92 -6.87
CA CYS A 146 -5.02 13.35 -6.58
C CYS A 146 -6.40 14.00 -6.43
N LEU A 147 -7.33 13.71 -7.34
CA LEU A 147 -8.68 14.27 -7.34
C LEU A 147 -9.47 13.81 -6.10
N GLU A 148 -9.49 12.51 -5.83
CA GLU A 148 -10.18 11.97 -4.65
C GLU A 148 -9.49 12.42 -3.35
N GLY A 149 -8.15 12.49 -3.37
CA GLY A 149 -7.33 13.02 -2.28
C GLY A 149 -7.69 14.47 -1.94
N PHE A 150 -7.95 15.32 -2.93
CA PHE A 150 -8.41 16.70 -2.68
C PHE A 150 -9.79 16.76 -2.03
N VAL A 151 -10.71 15.88 -2.40
CA VAL A 151 -12.04 15.81 -1.76
C VAL A 151 -11.90 15.43 -0.29
N LEU A 152 -11.14 14.37 -0.01
CA LEU A 152 -10.91 13.88 1.34
C LEU A 152 -10.17 14.92 2.22
N ASN A 153 -9.11 15.53 1.68
CA ASN A 153 -8.35 16.57 2.37
C ASN A 153 -9.13 17.88 2.53
N GLY A 154 -9.95 18.24 1.55
CA GLY A 154 -10.83 19.42 1.62
C GLY A 154 -11.81 19.32 2.79
N TYR A 155 -12.40 18.15 3.00
CA TYR A 155 -13.25 17.91 4.17
C TYR A 155 -12.45 17.97 5.48
N ALA A 156 -11.28 17.34 5.55
CA ALA A 156 -10.42 17.39 6.74
C ALA A 156 -9.99 18.83 7.09
N LEU A 157 -9.61 19.63 6.08
CA LEU A 157 -9.28 21.05 6.21
C LEU A 157 -10.48 21.87 6.68
N TYR A 158 -11.67 21.60 6.16
CA TYR A 158 -12.89 22.26 6.58
C TYR A 158 -13.16 22.04 8.08
N VAL A 159 -13.09 20.79 8.55
CA VAL A 159 -13.29 20.47 9.97
C VAL A 159 -12.18 21.08 10.85
N ALA A 160 -10.93 21.04 10.40
CA ALA A 160 -9.80 21.69 11.09
C ALA A 160 -9.98 23.21 11.21
N HIS A 161 -10.45 23.86 10.14
CA HIS A 161 -10.72 25.29 10.14
C HIS A 161 -11.93 25.66 11.01
N GLN A 162 -12.95 24.79 11.06
CA GLN A 162 -14.08 24.98 11.96
C GLN A 162 -13.64 24.91 13.43
N PHE A 163 -12.74 23.99 13.78
CA PHE A 163 -12.12 23.96 15.12
C PHE A 163 -11.29 25.22 15.42
N HIS A 164 -10.59 25.75 14.42
CA HIS A 164 -9.81 26.99 14.60
C HIS A 164 -10.69 28.21 14.91
N LYS A 165 -11.89 28.29 14.31
CA LYS A 165 -12.89 29.33 14.60
C LYS A 165 -13.57 29.11 15.95
N GLU A 166 -14.04 27.89 16.19
CA GLU A 166 -14.82 27.50 17.36
C GLU A 166 -14.07 26.44 18.18
N ARG A 167 -13.31 26.89 19.17
CA ARG A 167 -12.42 26.05 19.98
C ARG A 167 -13.19 25.31 21.08
N THR A 168 -14.18 24.53 20.69
CA THR A 168 -14.98 23.75 21.63
C THR A 168 -14.53 22.29 21.65
N ASN A 169 -14.77 21.60 22.77
CA ASN A 169 -14.54 20.15 22.85
C ASN A 169 -15.34 19.37 21.80
N ALA A 170 -16.52 19.88 21.42
CA ALA A 170 -17.35 19.27 20.38
C ALA A 170 -16.66 19.31 19.00
N LYS A 171 -16.08 20.46 18.61
CA LYS A 171 -15.33 20.58 17.36
C LYS A 171 -14.02 19.79 17.38
N ALA A 172 -13.32 19.75 18.51
CA ALA A 172 -12.15 18.88 18.67
C ALA A 172 -12.51 17.39 18.46
N ARG A 173 -13.64 16.95 19.00
CA ARG A 173 -14.15 15.58 18.77
C ARG A 173 -14.45 15.31 17.31
N GLN A 174 -14.96 16.30 16.57
CA GLN A 174 -15.18 16.17 15.13
C GLN A 174 -13.85 16.01 14.37
N VAL A 175 -12.80 16.78 14.70
CA VAL A 175 -11.45 16.60 14.12
C VAL A 175 -10.93 15.19 14.41
N PHE A 176 -11.04 14.75 15.67
CA PHE A 176 -10.61 13.41 16.08
C PHE A 176 -11.35 12.30 15.33
N LEU A 177 -12.68 12.33 15.31
CA LEU A 177 -13.48 11.33 14.58
C LEU A 177 -13.20 11.39 13.07
N THR A 178 -12.99 12.58 12.52
CA THR A 178 -12.63 12.76 11.10
C THR A 178 -11.32 12.06 10.78
N SER A 179 -10.30 12.24 11.62
CA SER A 179 -9.01 11.57 11.42
C SER A 179 -9.11 10.04 11.47
N LEU A 180 -10.05 9.46 12.24
CA LEU A 180 -10.18 8.02 12.42
C LEU A 180 -10.66 7.31 11.13
N TRP A 181 -11.65 7.88 10.44
CA TRP A 181 -12.11 7.34 9.16
C TRP A 181 -11.29 7.84 7.97
N TYR A 182 -10.67 9.03 8.08
CA TYR A 182 -9.78 9.56 7.05
C TYR A 182 -8.63 8.58 6.73
N LEU A 183 -7.98 8.01 7.75
CA LEU A 183 -6.83 7.13 7.55
C LEU A 183 -7.13 5.88 6.73
N PRO A 184 -8.12 5.03 7.10
CA PRO A 184 -8.45 3.85 6.31
C PRO A 184 -8.94 4.21 4.91
N SER A 185 -9.72 5.29 4.75
CA SER A 185 -10.11 5.78 3.43
C SER A 185 -8.87 6.17 2.60
N PHE A 186 -7.97 6.98 3.13
CA PHE A 186 -6.76 7.41 2.45
C PHE A 186 -5.87 6.23 2.04
N LEU A 187 -5.63 5.29 2.96
CA LEU A 187 -4.81 4.11 2.68
C LEU A 187 -5.46 3.19 1.65
N MET A 188 -6.79 3.04 1.68
CA MET A 188 -7.53 2.28 0.67
C MET A 188 -7.41 2.93 -0.71
N LEU A 189 -7.59 4.25 -0.79
CA LEU A 189 -7.41 5.00 -2.04
C LEU A 189 -5.98 4.89 -2.57
N PHE A 190 -4.98 4.99 -1.69
CA PHE A 190 -3.57 4.86 -2.03
C PHE A 190 -3.26 3.46 -2.58
N LEU A 191 -3.84 2.42 -1.99
CA LEU A 191 -3.68 1.04 -2.44
C LEU A 191 -4.37 0.78 -3.79
N LEU A 192 -5.61 1.24 -3.97
CA LEU A 192 -6.39 1.03 -5.19
C LEU A 192 -5.79 1.74 -6.40
N HIS A 193 -5.18 2.90 -6.19
CA HIS A 193 -4.58 3.71 -7.26
C HIS A 193 -3.07 3.55 -7.39
N SER A 194 -2.48 2.55 -6.73
CA SER A 194 -1.06 2.25 -6.84
C SER A 194 -0.74 1.74 -8.25
N LYS A 195 0.18 2.41 -8.95
CA LYS A 195 0.63 2.01 -10.30
C LYS A 195 1.56 0.80 -10.29
N THR A 196 2.06 0.40 -9.12
CA THR A 196 2.95 -0.75 -8.97
C THR A 196 2.27 -2.05 -9.45
N TRP A 197 0.96 -2.17 -9.27
CA TRP A 197 0.17 -3.31 -9.75
C TRP A 197 0.17 -3.41 -11.28
N ASP A 198 -0.02 -2.27 -11.95
CA ASP A 198 -0.08 -2.23 -13.42
C ASP A 198 1.26 -2.58 -14.05
N GLN A 199 2.36 -2.08 -13.48
CA GLN A 199 3.70 -2.37 -13.99
C GLN A 199 4.04 -3.85 -13.89
N LYS A 200 3.78 -4.47 -12.73
CA LYS A 200 4.01 -5.90 -12.52
C LYS A 200 3.17 -6.77 -13.45
N ASN A 201 1.89 -6.42 -13.63
CA ASN A 201 1.01 -7.13 -14.57
C ASN A 201 1.51 -7.04 -16.02
N ASN A 202 2.02 -5.87 -16.43
CA ASN A 202 2.58 -5.70 -17.78
C ASN A 202 3.86 -6.51 -18.00
N GLU A 203 4.76 -6.57 -17.01
CA GLU A 203 5.96 -7.40 -17.07
C GLU A 203 5.63 -8.89 -17.19
N ASP A 204 4.70 -9.39 -16.37
CA ASP A 204 4.23 -10.78 -16.42
C ASP A 204 3.59 -11.12 -17.77
N ASN A 205 2.80 -10.20 -18.34
CA ASN A 205 2.20 -10.37 -19.66
C ASN A 205 3.25 -10.41 -20.77
N MET A 206 4.24 -9.52 -20.74
CA MET A 206 5.33 -9.50 -21.73
C MET A 206 6.18 -10.78 -21.65
N LEU A 207 6.46 -11.27 -20.44
CA LEU A 207 7.17 -12.53 -20.23
C LEU A 207 6.38 -13.70 -20.81
N ARG A 208 5.07 -13.77 -20.55
CA ARG A 208 4.16 -14.79 -21.11
C ARG A 208 4.15 -14.76 -22.63
N GLU A 209 4.05 -13.59 -23.25
CA GLU A 209 4.10 -13.45 -24.70
C GLU A 209 5.46 -13.90 -25.27
N THR A 210 6.55 -13.54 -24.61
CA THR A 210 7.91 -13.92 -25.04
C THR A 210 8.12 -15.43 -24.99
N ILE A 211 7.70 -16.07 -23.90
CA ILE A 211 7.74 -17.54 -23.75
C ILE A 211 6.87 -18.21 -24.83
N THR A 212 5.67 -17.67 -25.07
CA THR A 212 4.75 -18.23 -26.08
C THR A 212 5.36 -18.16 -27.48
N LYS A 213 5.95 -17.02 -27.86
CA LYS A 213 6.64 -16.85 -29.15
C LYS A 213 7.84 -17.80 -29.28
N TYR A 214 8.63 -17.96 -28.22
CA TYR A 214 9.78 -18.87 -28.22
C TYR A 214 9.34 -20.34 -28.38
N LEU A 215 8.30 -20.76 -27.66
CA LEU A 215 7.73 -22.10 -27.81
C LEU A 215 7.15 -22.34 -29.20
N GLN A 216 6.49 -21.34 -29.81
CA GLN A 216 6.03 -21.41 -31.19
C GLN A 216 7.19 -21.58 -32.17
N SER A 217 8.29 -20.85 -31.99
CA SER A 217 9.50 -20.99 -32.82
C SER A 217 10.10 -22.41 -32.71
N ILE A 218 10.21 -22.97 -31.49
CA ILE A 218 10.68 -24.35 -31.30
C ILE A 218 9.74 -25.34 -31.98
N ARG A 219 8.43 -25.13 -31.87
CA ARG A 219 7.42 -25.97 -32.52
C ARG A 219 7.57 -25.95 -34.04
N GLU A 220 7.77 -24.77 -34.65
CA GLU A 220 7.97 -24.64 -36.10
C GLU A 220 9.27 -25.28 -36.57
N GLN A 221 10.37 -25.12 -35.82
CA GLN A 221 11.63 -25.82 -36.09
C GLN A 221 11.49 -27.35 -35.94
N GLY A 222 10.78 -27.81 -34.91
CA GLY A 222 10.48 -29.23 -34.70
C GLY A 222 9.62 -29.84 -35.81
N ARG A 223 8.71 -29.05 -36.41
CA ARG A 223 7.89 -29.47 -37.55
C ARG A 223 8.73 -29.83 -38.79
N GLN A 224 9.92 -29.23 -38.93
CA GLN A 224 10.86 -29.52 -40.04
C GLN A 224 11.63 -30.84 -39.84
N LEU A 225 11.78 -31.32 -38.59
CA LEU A 225 12.45 -32.59 -38.28
C LEU A 225 11.52 -33.81 -38.37
N CYS A 226 10.20 -33.62 -38.33
CA CYS A 226 9.27 -34.73 -38.34
C CYS A 226 8.81 -35.10 -39.76
N LEU A 227 9.44 -36.12 -40.36
CA LEU A 227 9.08 -36.69 -41.67
C LEU A 227 7.59 -37.09 -41.78
N HIS A 228 6.96 -37.44 -40.66
CA HIS A 228 5.54 -37.84 -40.61
C HIS A 228 4.60 -36.66 -40.87
N GLU A 229 4.93 -35.44 -40.44
CA GLU A 229 4.06 -34.26 -40.60
C GLU A 229 4.23 -33.60 -41.97
N THR A 230 5.45 -33.64 -42.54
CA THR A 230 5.70 -33.26 -43.94
C THR A 230 4.98 -34.19 -44.92
N ALA A 231 4.93 -35.50 -44.65
CA ALA A 231 4.22 -36.47 -45.49
C ALA A 231 2.69 -36.28 -45.46
N ILE A 232 2.09 -35.98 -44.30
CA ILE A 232 0.64 -35.71 -44.17
C ILE A 232 0.23 -34.42 -44.89
N VAL A 233 1.02 -33.34 -44.78
CA VAL A 233 0.76 -32.08 -45.50
C VAL A 233 0.85 -32.26 -47.02
N HIS A 234 1.84 -33.02 -47.51
CA HIS A 234 1.95 -33.36 -48.92
C HIS A 234 0.79 -34.25 -49.41
N GLN A 235 0.30 -35.18 -48.59
CA GLN A 235 -0.89 -35.98 -48.93
C GLN A 235 -2.17 -35.14 -48.97
N GLN A 236 -2.37 -34.19 -48.04
CA GLN A 236 -3.54 -33.29 -48.05
C GLN A 236 -3.51 -32.29 -49.21
N GLN A 237 -2.34 -31.82 -49.63
CA GLN A 237 -2.21 -31.00 -50.84
C GLN A 237 -2.45 -31.81 -52.13
N GLN A 238 -2.08 -33.09 -52.16
CA GLN A 238 -2.39 -33.97 -53.30
C GLN A 238 -3.88 -34.36 -53.36
N GLN A 239 -4.55 -34.54 -52.22
CA GLN A 239 -5.99 -34.86 -52.19
C GLN A 239 -6.89 -33.66 -52.49
N SER A 240 -6.48 -32.43 -52.19
CA SER A 240 -7.21 -31.22 -52.59
C SER A 240 -7.02 -30.85 -54.06
N GLY A 241 -6.03 -31.45 -54.75
CA GLY A 241 -5.79 -31.29 -56.19
C GLY A 241 -6.40 -32.36 -57.10
N SER A 242 -6.99 -33.43 -56.56
CA SER A 242 -7.57 -34.52 -57.35
C SER A 242 -9.00 -34.83 -56.91
N GLY A 243 -9.94 -34.00 -57.36
CA GLY A 243 -11.34 -34.39 -57.45
C GLY A 243 -11.52 -35.31 -58.67
N GLY A 244 -11.53 -36.63 -58.47
CA GLY A 244 -11.90 -37.56 -59.53
C GLY A 244 -11.60 -39.04 -59.30
N GLY A 245 -12.51 -39.73 -58.59
CA GLY A 245 -12.99 -41.08 -58.97
C GLY A 245 -12.23 -42.35 -58.54
N GLY A 246 -12.98 -43.26 -57.89
CA GLY A 246 -12.75 -44.73 -57.84
C GLY A 246 -11.97 -45.22 -56.62
N GLU A 247 -12.50 -45.89 -55.58
CA GLU A 247 -13.30 -47.12 -55.39
C GLU A 247 -12.52 -48.07 -54.45
N LYS A 248 -13.27 -48.73 -53.55
CA LYS A 248 -12.90 -49.42 -52.28
C LYS A 248 -12.10 -50.72 -52.47
N VAL A 249 -11.42 -51.26 -51.43
CA VAL A 249 -11.80 -52.46 -50.59
C VAL A 249 -10.86 -52.57 -49.32
N PRO A 250 -10.95 -53.56 -48.37
CA PRO A 250 -11.34 -53.28 -46.97
C PRO A 250 -10.39 -53.82 -45.86
N GLY A 251 -10.61 -53.34 -44.62
CA GLY A 251 -10.48 -54.09 -43.36
C GLY A 251 -9.17 -54.82 -43.00
N SER A 252 -8.34 -54.19 -42.14
CA SER A 252 -7.74 -54.91 -41.01
C SER A 252 -7.64 -54.00 -39.79
N SER A 253 -8.04 -54.57 -38.66
CA SER A 253 -8.19 -53.98 -37.35
C SER A 253 -6.86 -53.74 -36.66
N ALA A 254 -6.75 -52.55 -36.05
CA ALA A 254 -6.03 -52.24 -34.81
C ALA A 254 -4.58 -52.77 -34.67
N SER A 255 -3.60 -51.90 -34.94
CA SER A 255 -2.41 -51.80 -34.10
C SER A 255 -2.20 -50.36 -33.65
N SER A 256 -2.16 -50.21 -32.33
CA SER A 256 -2.17 -48.98 -31.55
C SER A 256 -0.77 -48.34 -31.46
N SER A 257 -0.14 -47.95 -32.56
CA SER A 257 1.25 -47.46 -32.48
C SER A 257 1.63 -46.29 -33.39
N SER A 258 0.67 -45.50 -33.88
CA SER A 258 0.93 -44.36 -34.77
C SER A 258 0.60 -42.99 -34.17
N ALA A 259 0.77 -42.81 -32.87
CA ALA A 259 0.91 -41.45 -32.33
C ALA A 259 2.38 -41.06 -32.43
N CYS A 260 2.69 -40.05 -33.27
CA CYS A 260 4.02 -39.50 -33.39
C CYS A 260 4.60 -39.21 -31.99
N PRO A 261 5.88 -39.51 -31.71
CA PRO A 261 6.51 -39.19 -30.44
C PRO A 261 6.33 -37.72 -30.04
N VAL A 262 6.20 -36.82 -31.02
CA VAL A 262 5.88 -35.41 -30.81
C VAL A 262 4.47 -35.22 -30.25
N THR A 263 3.45 -35.97 -30.69
CA THR A 263 2.08 -35.89 -30.18
C THR A 263 1.95 -36.44 -28.76
N ILE A 264 2.66 -37.53 -28.46
CA ILE A 264 2.74 -38.10 -27.10
C ILE A 264 3.52 -37.13 -26.18
N ALA A 265 4.64 -36.59 -26.68
CA ALA A 265 5.37 -35.54 -25.98
C ALA A 265 4.50 -34.29 -25.79
N ASN A 266 3.59 -33.95 -26.71
CA ASN A 266 2.65 -32.82 -26.61
C ASN A 266 1.63 -33.01 -25.48
N GLN A 267 1.07 -34.21 -25.32
CA GLN A 267 0.18 -34.51 -24.19
C GLN A 267 0.94 -34.52 -22.87
N GLN A 268 2.15 -35.07 -22.83
CA GLN A 268 2.97 -35.08 -21.62
C GLN A 268 3.47 -33.68 -21.25
N THR A 269 3.92 -32.87 -22.21
CA THR A 269 4.39 -31.49 -21.96
C THR A 269 3.25 -30.56 -21.58
N ASN A 270 2.07 -30.64 -22.20
CA ASN A 270 0.92 -29.84 -21.76
C ASN A 270 0.44 -30.26 -20.36
N GLN A 271 0.43 -31.55 -20.04
CA GLN A 271 0.10 -32.02 -18.68
C GLN A 271 1.15 -31.60 -17.64
N VAL A 272 2.44 -31.63 -18.00
CA VAL A 272 3.53 -31.17 -17.13
C VAL A 272 3.46 -29.66 -16.95
N ALA A 273 3.24 -28.89 -18.01
CA ALA A 273 3.08 -27.44 -17.98
C ALA A 273 1.87 -27.01 -17.15
N GLU A 274 0.71 -27.66 -17.28
CA GLU A 274 -0.46 -27.40 -16.42
C GLU A 274 -0.17 -27.76 -14.96
N LYS A 275 0.52 -28.88 -14.70
CA LYS A 275 0.89 -29.28 -13.34
C LYS A 275 1.90 -28.34 -12.72
N THR A 276 2.91 -27.85 -13.45
CA THR A 276 3.85 -26.85 -12.95
C THR A 276 3.20 -25.49 -12.80
N LEU A 277 2.24 -25.09 -13.64
CA LEU A 277 1.45 -23.88 -13.45
C LEU A 277 0.58 -23.96 -12.19
N LYS A 278 -0.10 -25.09 -11.96
CA LYS A 278 -0.90 -25.33 -10.75
C LYS A 278 -0.01 -25.45 -9.50
N ALA A 279 1.15 -26.09 -9.60
CA ALA A 279 2.10 -26.19 -8.49
C ALA A 279 2.76 -24.84 -8.18
N ALA A 280 3.10 -24.03 -9.18
CA ALA A 280 3.62 -22.68 -9.00
C ALA A 280 2.56 -21.73 -8.41
N ALA A 281 1.30 -21.82 -8.86
CA ALA A 281 0.19 -21.08 -8.28
C ALA A 281 -0.11 -21.50 -6.83
N ALA A 282 -0.06 -22.80 -6.52
CA ALA A 282 -0.25 -23.32 -5.17
C ALA A 282 0.93 -22.98 -4.23
N ALA A 283 2.16 -23.02 -4.75
CA ALA A 283 3.34 -22.58 -4.01
C ALA A 283 3.27 -21.08 -3.70
N ALA A 284 2.87 -20.25 -4.66
CA ALA A 284 2.65 -18.81 -4.46
C ALA A 284 1.51 -18.50 -3.47
N ALA A 285 0.48 -19.35 -3.39
CA ALA A 285 -0.58 -19.21 -2.39
C ALA A 285 -0.16 -19.67 -0.99
N THR A 286 0.76 -20.63 -0.87
CA THR A 286 1.22 -21.18 0.42
C THR A 286 2.31 -20.32 1.07
N THR A 287 3.14 -19.62 0.27
CA THR A 287 4.04 -18.58 0.78
C THR A 287 3.31 -17.33 1.29
N ALA A 288 2.01 -17.17 0.99
CA ALA A 288 1.19 -16.10 1.54
C ALA A 288 0.58 -16.41 2.93
N SER A 289 0.64 -17.66 3.43
CA SER A 289 -0.06 -18.07 4.66
C SER A 289 0.80 -18.67 5.78
N THR A 290 2.14 -18.66 5.69
CA THR A 290 3.00 -19.21 6.76
C THR A 290 3.68 -18.08 7.56
N PRO A 291 3.42 -17.94 8.88
CA PRO A 291 4.02 -16.90 9.70
C PRO A 291 5.48 -17.25 9.98
N ALA A 292 6.41 -16.48 9.43
CA ALA A 292 7.83 -16.67 9.68
C ALA A 292 8.19 -16.16 11.09
N THR A 293 8.27 -17.10 12.02
CA THR A 293 9.12 -16.99 13.21
C THR A 293 10.58 -16.80 12.78
N ARG A 294 11.13 -15.61 12.98
CA ARG A 294 12.54 -15.40 13.33
C ARG A 294 12.75 -14.05 13.99
#